data_AF-A0A7S1SVL2-F1
#
_entry.id   AF-A0A7S1SVL2-F1
#
_cell.length_a   1.000
_cell.length_b   1.000
_cell.length_c   1.000
_cell.angle_alpha   90.00
_cell.angle_beta   90.00
_cell.angle_gamma   90.00
#
_symmetry.space_group_name_H-M   'P 1'
#
loop_
_entity.id
_entity.type
_entity.pdbx_description
1 polymer ?
#
loop_
_entity_poly.entity_id
_entity_poly.type
_entity_poly.pdbx_seq_one_letter_code
_entity_poly.pdbx_strand_id
1 'polypeptide(L)'
;RGRGGGGHNGNGQRNGRGVRQHTARDQETIDEAERLLDLREPDLVGLRKLAATRGLVNKQLRRRVWPILLEVETSEFSYHSYLKEATGEHRDSRVVEVDVIRSLWSFTRNWSDSRRDGKRESLKRVLNGAVCSQEGEENSRLS
;
A
#
# COMPACT_ATOMS: atom_id res chain seq x y z
N ARG A 1 -22.12 -34.04 -57.83
CA ARG A 1 -23.02 -32.97 -57.34
C ARG A 1 -22.89 -32.96 -55.81
N GLY A 2 -22.49 -31.93 -55.05
CA GLY A 2 -22.00 -30.56 -55.25
C GLY A 2 -20.98 -30.25 -54.12
N ARG A 3 -19.97 -29.39 -54.33
CA ARG A 3 -19.92 -27.96 -53.93
C ARG A 3 -20.14 -27.68 -52.42
N GLY A 4 -19.09 -27.21 -51.74
CA GLY A 4 -19.06 -25.82 -51.22
C GLY A 4 -18.90 -25.59 -49.71
N GLY A 5 -17.93 -24.71 -49.37
CA GLY A 5 -17.91 -23.83 -48.18
C GLY A 5 -17.08 -24.36 -47.00
N GLY A 6 -15.95 -23.78 -46.55
CA GLY A 6 -15.50 -22.39 -46.66
C GLY A 6 -16.10 -21.56 -45.53
N GLY A 7 -15.41 -21.44 -44.38
CA GLY A 7 -15.85 -20.61 -43.26
C GLY A 7 -14.71 -20.33 -42.29
N HIS A 8 -14.07 -19.18 -42.47
CA HIS A 8 -13.16 -18.57 -41.50
C HIS A 8 -13.88 -18.25 -40.19
N ASN A 9 -13.17 -18.27 -39.06
CA ASN A 9 -13.44 -17.29 -38.00
C ASN A 9 -12.16 -16.95 -37.26
N GLY A 10 -11.58 -15.80 -37.64
CA GLY A 10 -10.59 -15.10 -36.85
C GLY A 10 -11.28 -14.37 -35.70
N ASN A 11 -10.74 -14.52 -34.49
CA ASN A 11 -11.06 -13.61 -33.40
C ASN A 11 -9.93 -13.62 -32.35
N GLY A 12 -8.84 -12.91 -32.65
CA GLY A 12 -7.66 -12.85 -31.77
C GLY A 12 -7.08 -11.45 -31.53
N GLN A 13 -7.72 -10.37 -32.01
CA GLN A 13 -7.04 -9.06 -32.10
C GLN A 13 -7.59 -7.93 -31.21
N ARG A 14 -8.56 -8.18 -30.31
CA ARG A 14 -9.19 -7.09 -29.54
C ARG A 14 -8.64 -6.82 -28.13
N ASN A 15 -7.82 -7.69 -27.55
CA ASN A 15 -7.39 -7.55 -26.14
C ASN A 15 -6.07 -6.76 -25.92
N GLY A 16 -5.33 -6.42 -26.97
CA GLY A 16 -4.02 -5.78 -26.83
C GLY A 16 -4.02 -4.25 -26.70
N ARG A 17 -5.10 -3.57 -27.12
CA ARG A 17 -5.14 -2.08 -27.18
C ARG A 17 -5.36 -1.44 -25.81
N GLY A 18 -6.25 -1.99 -24.99
CA GLY A 18 -6.57 -1.45 -23.67
C GLY A 18 -5.43 -1.61 -22.65
N VAL A 19 -4.73 -2.75 -22.67
CA VAL A 19 -3.60 -3.00 -21.78
C VAL A 19 -2.44 -2.04 -22.07
N ARG A 20 -2.13 -1.82 -23.35
CA ARG A 20 -1.05 -0.89 -23.77
C ARG A 20 -1.36 0.57 -23.41
N GLN A 21 -2.63 0.98 -23.50
CA GLN A 21 -3.04 2.33 -23.12
C GLN A 21 -2.97 2.54 -21.60
N HIS A 22 -3.36 1.54 -20.80
CA HIS A 22 -3.25 1.62 -19.34
C HIS A 22 -1.79 1.75 -18.90
N THR A 23 -0.88 0.95 -19.48
CA THR A 23 0.55 1.02 -19.14
C THR A 23 1.21 2.33 -19.57
N ALA A 24 0.80 2.92 -20.70
CA ALA A 24 1.32 4.22 -21.14
C ALA A 24 0.90 5.34 -20.18
N ARG A 25 -0.38 5.38 -19.79
CA ARG A 25 -0.90 6.36 -18.82
C ARG A 25 -0.29 6.18 -17.44
N ASP A 26 -0.05 4.93 -17.01
CA ASP A 26 0.64 4.65 -15.75
C ASP A 26 2.07 5.18 -15.80
N GLN A 27 2.78 4.98 -16.92
CA GLN A 27 4.14 5.49 -17.10
C GLN A 27 4.18 7.03 -17.06
N GLU A 28 3.27 7.70 -17.77
CA GLU A 28 3.14 9.17 -17.70
C GLU A 28 2.86 9.65 -16.27
N THR A 29 2.09 8.89 -15.48
CA THR A 29 1.82 9.20 -14.07
C THR A 29 3.06 9.02 -13.20
N ILE A 30 3.88 8.01 -13.49
CA ILE A 30 5.14 7.77 -12.78
C ILE A 30 6.12 8.89 -13.09
N ASP A 31 6.35 9.20 -14.37
CA ASP A 31 7.31 10.23 -14.81
C ASP A 31 6.96 11.60 -14.23
N GLU A 32 5.66 11.93 -14.24
CA GLU A 32 5.14 13.16 -13.64
C GLU A 32 5.38 13.22 -12.12
N ALA A 33 5.18 12.10 -11.42
CA ALA A 33 5.44 12.04 -9.99
C ALA A 33 6.93 12.17 -9.66
N GLU A 34 7.81 11.51 -10.42
CA GLU A 34 9.26 11.63 -10.24
C GLU A 34 9.72 13.08 -10.42
N ARG A 35 9.20 13.78 -11.43
CA ARG A 35 9.49 15.21 -11.66
C ARG A 35 9.06 16.09 -10.49
N LEU A 36 7.95 15.78 -9.82
CA LEU A 36 7.47 16.51 -8.64
C LEU A 36 8.28 16.18 -7.38
N LEU A 37 8.91 15.01 -7.34
CA LEU A 37 9.76 14.53 -6.24
C LEU A 37 11.21 15.00 -6.34
N ASP A 38 11.74 15.20 -7.55
CA ASP A 38 13.15 15.53 -7.81
C ASP A 38 13.50 17.01 -7.58
N LEU A 39 12.53 17.80 -7.13
CA LEU A 39 12.74 19.18 -6.71
C LEU A 39 13.50 19.20 -5.37
N ARG A 40 14.27 20.28 -5.14
CA ARG A 40 14.98 20.50 -3.86
C ARG A 40 14.04 20.37 -2.65
N GLU A 41 12.80 20.81 -2.84
CA GLU A 41 11.66 20.53 -1.96
C GLU A 41 10.54 19.93 -2.82
N PRO A 42 9.97 18.77 -2.46
CA PRO A 42 8.91 18.15 -3.23
C PRO A 42 7.68 19.07 -3.41
N ASP A 43 7.11 19.13 -4.61
CA ASP A 43 5.88 19.89 -4.87
C ASP A 43 4.66 19.15 -4.32
N LEU A 44 4.31 19.43 -3.06
CA LEU A 44 3.17 18.82 -2.37
C LEU A 44 1.84 19.12 -3.05
N VAL A 45 1.66 20.31 -3.63
CA VAL A 45 0.41 20.69 -4.30
C VAL A 45 0.23 19.86 -5.57
N GLY A 46 1.28 19.74 -6.38
CA GLY A 46 1.32 18.89 -7.55
C GLY A 46 1.07 17.42 -7.20
N LEU A 47 1.73 16.89 -6.16
CA LEU A 47 1.57 15.50 -5.72
C LEU A 47 0.14 15.20 -5.24
N ARG A 48 -0.48 16.11 -4.48
CA ARG A 48 -1.89 15.99 -4.03
C ARG A 48 -2.83 15.95 -5.24
N LYS A 49 -2.63 16.84 -6.21
CA LYS A 49 -3.43 16.88 -7.44
C LYS A 49 -3.26 15.60 -8.27
N LEU A 50 -2.03 15.11 -8.42
CA LEU A 50 -1.74 13.88 -9.15
C LEU A 50 -2.40 12.67 -8.48
N ALA A 51 -2.25 12.53 -7.15
CA ALA A 51 -2.86 11.46 -6.38
C ALA A 51 -4.40 11.47 -6.46
N ALA A 52 -5.03 12.66 -6.40
CA ALA A 52 -6.48 12.79 -6.48
C ALA A 52 -7.05 12.49 -7.88
N THR A 53 -6.32 12.86 -8.95
CA THR A 53 -6.84 12.80 -10.33
C THR A 53 -6.46 11.53 -11.08
N ARG A 54 -5.26 10.99 -10.83
CA ARG A 54 -4.73 9.81 -11.52
C ARG A 54 -4.50 8.63 -10.58
N GLY A 55 -4.39 8.89 -9.29
CA GLY A 55 -4.00 7.89 -8.30
C GLY A 55 -2.49 7.62 -8.30
N LEU A 56 -2.04 6.87 -7.30
CA LEU A 56 -0.67 6.38 -7.20
C LEU A 56 -0.63 4.95 -7.74
N VAL A 57 -0.29 4.84 -9.02
CA VAL A 57 -0.58 3.68 -9.88
C VAL A 57 0.16 2.40 -9.52
N ASN A 58 1.27 2.48 -8.79
CA ASN A 58 2.04 1.30 -8.40
C ASN A 58 2.50 1.34 -6.93
N LYS A 59 3.05 0.22 -6.46
CA LYS A 59 3.52 0.07 -5.07
C LYS A 59 4.74 0.93 -4.76
N GLN A 60 5.67 1.08 -5.71
CA GLN A 60 6.90 1.86 -5.52
C GLN A 60 6.58 3.34 -5.33
N LEU A 61 5.69 3.87 -6.18
CA LEU A 61 5.22 5.23 -6.12
C LEU A 61 4.48 5.52 -4.81
N ARG A 62 3.54 4.64 -4.41
CA ARG A 62 2.85 4.75 -3.11
C ARG A 62 3.81 4.79 -1.92
N ARG A 63 4.85 3.95 -1.92
CA ARG A 63 5.86 3.91 -0.84
C ARG A 63 6.64 5.21 -0.70
N ARG A 64 6.87 5.95 -1.79
CA ARG A 64 7.63 7.20 -1.78
C ARG A 64 6.74 8.41 -1.51
N VAL A 65 5.57 8.46 -2.15
CA VAL A 65 4.71 9.65 -2.14
C VAL A 65 3.84 9.73 -0.88
N TRP A 66 3.36 8.61 -0.31
CA TRP A 66 2.51 8.68 0.89
C TRP A 66 3.19 9.30 2.11
N PRO A 67 4.43 8.94 2.48
CA PRO A 67 5.11 9.60 3.60
C PRO A 67 5.20 11.12 3.42
N ILE A 68 5.51 11.58 2.21
CA ILE A 68 5.62 12.99 1.86
C ILE A 68 4.26 13.69 1.96
N LEU A 69 3.18 13.07 1.44
CA LEU A 69 1.83 13.64 1.50
C LEU A 69 1.27 13.72 2.92
N LEU A 70 1.71 12.82 3.80
CA LEU A 70 1.38 12.81 5.22
C LEU A 70 2.35 13.67 6.05
N GLU A 71 3.32 14.31 5.40
CA GLU A 71 4.33 15.16 6.06
C GLU A 71 5.06 14.40 7.19
N VAL A 72 5.37 13.13 6.93
CA VAL A 72 6.09 12.25 7.87
C VAL A 72 7.59 12.32 7.61
N GLU A 73 8.31 12.91 8.56
CA GLU A 73 9.77 13.05 8.50
C GLU A 73 10.47 11.73 8.84
N THR A 74 10.78 10.93 7.82
CA THR A 74 11.29 9.55 8.03
C THR A 74 12.61 9.46 8.80
N SER A 75 13.39 10.54 8.85
CA SER A 75 14.66 10.63 9.60
C SER A 75 14.46 10.63 11.12
N GLU A 76 13.27 11.00 11.61
CA GLU A 76 12.98 11.07 13.04
C GLU A 76 12.62 9.70 13.64
N PHE A 77 12.36 8.70 12.80
CA PHE A 77 11.90 7.39 13.23
C PHE A 77 13.02 6.36 13.25
N SER A 78 13.30 5.83 14.44
CA SER A 78 14.16 4.66 14.60
C SER A 78 13.35 3.37 14.51
N TYR A 79 13.77 2.47 13.62
CA TYR A 79 13.18 1.12 13.53
C TYR A 79 13.31 0.35 14.85
N HIS A 80 14.38 0.59 15.60
CA HIS A 80 14.58 -0.06 16.90
C HIS A 80 13.55 0.43 17.93
N SER A 81 13.29 1.74 17.98
CA SER A 81 12.25 2.31 18.86
C SER A 81 10.87 1.76 18.49
N TYR A 82 10.55 1.72 17.19
CA TYR A 82 9.31 1.09 16.72
C TYR A 82 9.19 -0.38 17.18
N LEU A 83 10.25 -1.17 17.06
CA LEU A 83 10.21 -2.58 17.46
C LEU A 83 9.96 -2.73 18.96
N LYS A 84 10.56 -1.88 19.79
CA LYS A 84 10.33 -1.89 21.24
C LYS A 84 8.84 -1.70 21.55
N GLU A 85 8.23 -0.65 21.00
CA GLU A 85 6.80 -0.37 21.19
C GLU A 85 5.91 -1.47 20.59
N ALA A 86 6.25 -1.97 19.40
CA ALA A 86 5.49 -3.01 18.72
C ALA A 86 5.45 -4.36 19.46
N THR A 87 6.42 -4.60 20.34
CA THR A 87 6.46 -5.78 21.23
C THR A 87 5.89 -5.53 22.62
N GLY A 88 5.46 -4.29 22.92
CA GLY A 88 4.82 -3.96 24.18
C GLY A 88 3.47 -4.65 24.34
N GLU A 89 3.14 -4.96 25.59
CA GLU A 89 1.79 -5.36 26.00
C GLU A 89 1.04 -4.16 26.55
N HIS A 90 -0.25 -4.10 26.27
CA HIS A 90 -1.17 -3.07 26.75
C HIS A 90 -2.52 -3.72 27.05
N ARG A 91 -3.42 -2.99 27.72
CA ARG A 91 -4.73 -3.52 28.17
C ARG A 91 -5.58 -4.12 27.04
N ASP A 92 -5.40 -3.62 25.82
CA ASP A 92 -6.17 -3.99 24.63
C ASP A 92 -5.49 -5.06 23.75
N SER A 93 -4.35 -5.62 24.16
CA SER A 93 -3.59 -6.57 23.33
C SER A 93 -4.40 -7.81 22.93
N ARG A 94 -5.31 -8.29 23.79
CA ARG A 94 -6.22 -9.40 23.44
C ARG A 94 -7.27 -9.02 22.40
N VAL A 95 -7.75 -7.77 22.43
CA VAL A 95 -8.68 -7.25 21.43
C VAL A 95 -7.99 -7.18 20.07
N VAL A 96 -6.77 -6.64 20.04
CA VAL A 96 -5.93 -6.59 18.83
C VAL A 96 -5.74 -7.98 18.23
N GLU A 97 -5.42 -8.99 19.04
CA GLU A 97 -5.24 -10.37 18.56
C GLU A 97 -6.50 -10.91 17.84
N VAL A 98 -7.67 -10.76 18.47
CA VAL A 98 -8.93 -11.24 17.92
C VAL A 98 -9.29 -10.51 16.62
N ASP A 99 -9.11 -9.19 16.58
CA ASP A 99 -9.45 -8.39 15.40
C ASP A 99 -8.48 -8.62 14.24
N VAL A 100 -7.20 -8.89 14.51
CA VAL A 100 -6.22 -9.28 13.49
C VAL A 100 -6.59 -10.63 12.86
N ILE A 101 -7.10 -11.59 13.63
CA ILE A 101 -7.54 -12.90 13.11
C ILE A 101 -8.72 -12.74 12.14
N ARG A 102 -9.68 -11.87 12.49
CA ARG A 102 -10.86 -11.56 11.68
C ARG A 102 -10.52 -10.71 10.46
N SER A 103 -9.54 -9.83 10.61
CA SER A 103 -8.98 -9.03 9.53
C SER A 103 -8.28 -9.92 8.50
N LEU A 104 -8.20 -9.44 7.26
CA LEU A 104 -7.46 -10.09 6.17
C LEU A 104 -8.08 -11.33 5.52
N TRP A 105 -9.16 -11.91 6.05
CA TRP A 105 -9.76 -13.13 5.46
C TRP A 105 -10.13 -12.97 3.99
N SER A 106 -10.79 -11.86 3.63
CA SER A 106 -11.15 -11.54 2.25
C SER A 106 -9.94 -11.39 1.31
N PHE A 107 -8.78 -10.98 1.84
CA PHE A 107 -7.55 -10.74 1.08
C PHE A 107 -6.60 -11.95 1.03
N THR A 108 -6.82 -12.95 1.89
CA THR A 108 -5.88 -14.07 2.12
C THR A 108 -6.52 -15.44 1.92
N ARG A 109 -7.70 -15.51 1.29
CA ARG A 109 -8.44 -16.76 1.06
C ARG A 109 -7.62 -17.85 0.37
N ASN A 110 -6.76 -17.46 -0.57
CA ASN A 110 -5.91 -18.37 -1.35
C ASN A 110 -4.46 -18.40 -0.85
N TRP A 111 -4.19 -17.86 0.34
CA TRP A 111 -2.84 -17.88 0.92
C TRP A 111 -2.66 -19.12 1.78
N SER A 112 -1.42 -19.61 1.86
CA SER A 112 -1.04 -20.59 2.88
C SER A 112 -1.18 -19.99 4.28
N ASP A 113 -1.43 -20.85 5.26
CA ASP A 113 -1.58 -20.41 6.66
C ASP A 113 -0.33 -19.69 7.16
N SER A 114 0.86 -20.23 6.90
CA SER A 114 2.13 -19.57 7.24
C SER A 114 2.25 -18.15 6.67
N ARG A 115 1.80 -17.91 5.42
CA ARG A 115 1.85 -16.57 4.82
C ARG A 115 0.80 -15.64 5.44
N ARG A 116 -0.38 -16.17 5.77
CA ARG A 116 -1.44 -15.43 6.47
C ARG A 116 -0.98 -15.03 7.86
N ASP A 117 -0.36 -15.95 8.59
CA ASP A 117 0.14 -15.73 9.94
C ASP A 117 1.27 -14.71 9.96
N GLY A 118 2.25 -14.80 9.03
CA GLY A 118 3.27 -13.76 8.91
C GLY A 118 2.71 -12.36 8.60
N LYS A 119 1.59 -12.27 7.88
CA LYS A 119 0.91 -11.00 7.61
C LYS A 119 0.10 -10.49 8.81
N ARG A 120 -0.53 -11.40 9.56
CA ARG A 120 -1.21 -11.10 10.83
C ARG A 120 -0.23 -10.59 11.86
N GLU A 121 0.92 -11.24 12.03
CA GLU A 121 1.99 -10.77 12.91
C GLU A 121 2.50 -9.39 12.52
N SER A 122 2.62 -9.13 11.21
CA SER A 122 2.99 -7.80 10.73
C SER A 122 1.93 -6.74 11.04
N LEU A 123 0.64 -7.06 10.93
CA LEU A 123 -0.44 -6.14 11.28
C LEU A 123 -0.52 -5.90 12.80
N LYS A 124 -0.40 -6.96 13.59
CA LYS A 124 -0.37 -6.92 15.06
C LYS A 124 0.72 -5.97 15.56
N ARG A 125 1.94 -6.08 15.04
CA ARG A 125 3.06 -5.17 15.39
C ARG A 125 2.75 -3.70 15.12
N VAL A 126 2.13 -3.39 13.98
CA VAL A 126 1.76 -2.00 13.65
C VAL A 126 0.73 -1.46 14.64
N LEU A 127 -0.29 -2.26 14.97
CA LEU A 127 -1.34 -1.86 15.91
C LEU A 127 -0.79 -1.70 17.34
N ASN A 128 -0.05 -2.69 17.85
CA ASN A 128 0.58 -2.61 19.17
C ASN A 128 1.53 -1.42 19.26
N GLY A 129 2.37 -1.21 18.24
CA GLY A 129 3.33 -0.10 18.22
C GLY A 129 2.65 1.26 18.31
N ALA A 130 1.50 1.44 17.63
CA ALA A 130 0.73 2.67 17.67
C ALA A 130 0.05 2.91 19.04
N VAL A 131 -0.44 1.85 19.69
CA VAL A 131 -1.09 1.97 21.01
C VAL A 131 -0.05 2.23 22.09
N CYS A 132 1.02 1.43 22.14
CA CYS A 132 2.08 1.57 23.15
C CYS A 132 2.80 2.92 23.06
N SER A 133 3.03 3.44 21.84
CA SER A 133 3.63 4.78 21.70
C SER A 133 2.77 5.89 22.30
N GLN A 134 1.45 5.79 22.20
CA GLN A 134 0.52 6.78 22.74
C GLN A 134 0.42 6.70 24.27
N GLU A 135 0.36 5.49 24.84
CA GLU A 135 0.38 5.30 26.29
C GLU A 135 1.69 5.83 26.92
N GLY A 136 2.81 5.66 26.22
CA GLY A 136 4.11 6.23 26.64
C GLY A 136 4.12 7.76 26.66
N GLU A 137 3.50 8.41 25.67
CA GLU A 137 3.37 9.87 25.63
C GLU A 137 2.44 10.40 26.73
N GLU A 138 1.30 9.75 26.98
CA GLU A 138 0.36 10.16 28.03
C GLU A 138 0.99 10.08 29.42
N ASN A 139 1.73 9.01 29.71
CA ASN A 139 2.42 8.84 30.98
C ASN A 139 3.55 9.88 31.18
N SER A 140 4.27 10.25 30.11
CA SER A 140 5.34 11.26 30.14
C SER A 140 4.80 12.69 30.34
N ARG A 141 3.60 13.01 29.85
CA ARG A 141 2.95 14.32 30.05
C ARG A 141 2.41 14.53 31.46
N LEU A 142 2.27 13.47 32.25
CA LEU A 142 1.71 13.49 33.60
C LEU A 142 2.78 13.42 34.71
N SER A 143 4.05 13.23 34.36
CA SER A 143 5.21 13.17 35.27
C SER A 143 6.03 14.45 35.25
#